data_AF-A0A1G4SXZ6-F1
#
_entry.id   AF-A0A1G4SXZ6-F1
#
_cell.length_a   1.000
_cell.length_b   1.000
_cell.length_c   1.000
_cell.angle_alpha   90.00
_cell.angle_beta   90.00
_cell.angle_gamma   90.00
#
_symmetry.space_group_name_H-M   'P 1'
#
loop_
_entity.id
_entity.type
_entity.pdbx_description
1 polymer ?
#
loop_
_entity_poly.entity_id
_entity_poly.type
_entity_poly.pdbx_seq_one_letter_code
_entity_poly.pdbx_strand_id
1 'polypeptide(L)'
;MKSNLLTLESTELADIPQNVLPFRHVVYHIKELFMTFLPPIEINNSSKVEISFGPRGDESIFDGVLGVTNIFIEDFNFNNFYKLDKSKQEKEVLKIIVDSLCELSLRRNEDTSIINTIKMAANKVIESEFNLI
;
A
#
# COMPACT_ATOMS: atom_id res chain seq x y z
N MET A 1 12.88 1.41 -17.92
CA MET A 1 11.53 1.62 -17.35
C MET A 1 11.65 1.62 -15.85
N LYS A 2 11.41 2.75 -15.18
CA LYS A 2 11.35 2.80 -13.71
C LYS A 2 9.95 2.34 -13.29
N SER A 3 9.81 1.10 -12.86
CA SER A 3 8.60 0.59 -12.23
C SER A 3 8.78 0.76 -10.74
N ASN A 4 7.91 1.52 -10.06
CA ASN A 4 7.89 1.55 -8.61
C ASN A 4 7.27 0.25 -8.13
N LEU A 5 8.09 -0.65 -7.60
CA LEU A 5 7.59 -1.88 -7.02
C LEU A 5 6.89 -1.54 -5.69
N LEU A 6 5.56 -1.63 -5.66
CA LEU A 6 4.79 -1.59 -4.40
C LEU A 6 4.67 -3.01 -3.85
N THR A 7 4.97 -3.21 -2.57
CA THR A 7 4.72 -4.47 -1.85
C THR A 7 3.88 -4.21 -0.61
N LEU A 8 2.91 -5.10 -0.36
CA LEU A 8 2.04 -5.07 0.83
C LEU A 8 2.22 -6.38 1.58
N GLU A 9 2.67 -6.30 2.82
CA GLU A 9 3.03 -7.47 3.63
C GLU A 9 2.59 -7.29 5.08
N SER A 10 2.43 -8.39 5.81
CA SER A 10 2.32 -8.32 7.27
C SER A 10 3.69 -8.46 7.91
N THR A 11 3.93 -7.72 9.00
CA THR A 11 5.10 -7.89 9.87
C THR A 11 5.06 -9.25 10.58
N GLU A 12 6.21 -9.68 11.12
CA GLU A 12 6.29 -10.93 11.91
C GLU A 12 5.48 -10.86 13.22
N LEU A 13 5.28 -9.65 13.75
CA LEU A 13 4.54 -9.40 14.99
C LEU A 13 3.05 -9.11 14.75
N ALA A 14 2.58 -9.24 13.50
CA ALA A 14 1.18 -9.02 13.15
C ALA A 14 0.24 -10.03 13.84
N ASP A 15 -0.76 -9.52 14.56
CA ASP A 15 -1.81 -10.33 15.20
C ASP A 15 -2.89 -10.76 14.19
N ILE A 16 -2.51 -11.64 13.26
CA ILE A 16 -3.42 -12.18 12.24
C ILE A 16 -4.28 -13.29 12.87
N PRO A 17 -5.62 -13.24 12.72
CA PRO A 17 -6.51 -14.26 13.26
C PRO A 17 -6.21 -15.66 12.69
N GLN A 18 -6.45 -16.70 13.49
CA GLN A 18 -6.33 -18.08 13.01
C GLN A 18 -7.43 -18.42 11.99
N ASN A 19 -7.15 -19.36 11.08
CA ASN A 19 -8.09 -19.89 10.07
C ASN A 19 -8.61 -18.86 9.05
N VAL A 20 -7.87 -17.78 8.80
CA VAL A 20 -8.16 -16.82 7.72
C VAL A 20 -7.21 -17.02 6.53
N LEU A 21 -7.56 -16.45 5.37
CA LEU A 21 -6.66 -16.40 4.23
C LEU A 21 -5.42 -15.57 4.56
N PRO A 22 -4.21 -15.97 4.12
CA PRO A 22 -3.00 -15.18 4.31
C PRO A 22 -3.19 -13.73 3.83
N PHE A 23 -2.78 -12.75 4.64
CA PHE A 23 -3.02 -11.33 4.38
C PHE A 23 -2.54 -10.89 3.00
N ARG A 24 -1.34 -11.35 2.60
CA ARG A 24 -0.78 -11.12 1.25
C ARG A 24 -1.77 -11.48 0.14
N HIS A 25 -2.49 -12.60 0.25
CA HIS A 25 -3.45 -13.03 -0.76
C HIS A 25 -4.70 -12.14 -0.82
N VAL A 26 -5.13 -11.62 0.34
CA VAL A 26 -6.30 -10.72 0.43
C VAL A 26 -6.00 -9.38 -0.24
N VAL A 27 -4.80 -8.83 -0.04
CA VAL A 27 -4.43 -7.50 -0.53
C VAL A 27 -3.79 -7.50 -1.92
N TYR A 28 -3.35 -8.67 -2.41
CA TYR A 28 -2.61 -8.79 -3.67
C TYR A 28 -3.34 -8.17 -4.85
N HIS A 29 -4.63 -8.48 -5.01
CA HIS A 29 -5.39 -8.02 -6.16
C HIS A 29 -5.51 -6.49 -6.19
N ILE A 30 -5.68 -5.86 -5.01
CA ILE A 30 -5.82 -4.41 -4.88
C ILE A 30 -4.54 -3.71 -5.28
N LYS A 31 -3.41 -4.24 -4.81
CA LYS A 31 -2.09 -3.77 -5.18
C LYS A 31 -1.88 -3.86 -6.69
N GLU A 32 -2.18 -5.00 -7.32
CA GLU A 32 -2.01 -5.17 -8.77
C GLU A 32 -2.91 -4.23 -9.59
N LEU A 33 -4.17 -4.07 -9.19
CA LEU A 33 -5.11 -3.13 -9.82
C LEU A 33 -4.62 -1.69 -9.75
N PHE A 34 -4.23 -1.26 -8.54
CA PHE A 34 -3.69 0.07 -8.34
C PHE A 34 -2.43 0.30 -9.18
N MET A 35 -1.51 -0.66 -9.18
CA MET A 35 -0.28 -0.60 -9.97
C MET A 35 -0.52 -0.62 -11.48
N THR A 36 -1.61 -1.24 -11.94
CA THR A 36 -2.03 -1.22 -13.36
C THR A 36 -2.44 0.19 -13.80
N PHE A 37 -3.11 0.93 -12.92
CA PHE A 37 -3.57 2.29 -13.22
C PHE A 37 -2.58 3.39 -12.88
N LEU A 38 -1.59 3.10 -12.03
CA LEU A 38 -0.55 4.03 -11.63
C LEU A 38 0.50 4.14 -12.76
N PRO A 39 0.66 5.32 -13.40
CA PRO A 39 1.73 5.49 -14.37
C PRO A 39 3.11 5.43 -13.69
N PRO A 40 4.19 5.22 -14.46
CA PRO A 40 5.55 5.29 -13.93
C PRO A 40 5.83 6.67 -13.32
N ILE A 41 5.89 6.71 -12.00
CA ILE A 41 6.28 7.89 -11.20
C ILE A 41 7.47 7.53 -10.33
N GLU A 42 8.12 8.48 -9.69
CA GLU A 42 9.14 8.22 -8.67
C GLU A 42 8.60 8.79 -7.36
N ILE A 43 8.53 7.96 -6.31
CA ILE A 43 8.02 8.35 -5.00
C ILE A 43 9.16 8.20 -4.01
N ASN A 44 9.48 9.25 -3.28
CA ASN A 44 10.53 9.28 -2.25
C ASN A 44 11.90 8.81 -2.76
N ASN A 45 12.28 9.17 -3.99
CA ASN A 45 13.49 8.69 -4.69
C ASN A 45 13.67 7.15 -4.62
N SER A 46 12.56 6.42 -4.53
CA SER A 46 12.54 4.99 -4.32
C SER A 46 12.01 4.28 -5.55
N SER A 47 12.70 3.21 -5.94
CA SER A 47 12.25 2.26 -6.94
C SER A 47 11.39 1.15 -6.33
N LYS A 48 11.41 1.00 -5.00
CA LYS A 48 10.55 0.09 -4.25
C LYS A 48 9.97 0.79 -3.02
N VAL A 49 8.66 0.66 -2.83
CA VAL A 49 7.96 1.04 -1.60
C VAL A 49 7.32 -0.20 -0.99
N GLU A 50 7.60 -0.45 0.27
CA GLU A 50 7.02 -1.54 1.04
C GLU A 50 6.13 -0.99 2.14
N ILE A 51 4.88 -1.43 2.18
CA ILE A 51 3.93 -1.10 3.26
C ILE A 51 3.71 -2.37 4.07
N SER A 52 4.25 -2.38 5.28
CA SER A 52 4.18 -3.49 6.22
C SER A 52 3.10 -3.23 7.27
N PHE A 53 2.22 -4.20 7.49
CA PHE A 53 1.08 -4.08 8.39
C PHE A 53 1.38 -4.79 9.71
N GLY A 54 1.13 -4.11 10.83
CA GLY A 54 1.42 -4.58 12.19
C GLY A 54 2.70 -3.99 12.79
N PRO A 55 2.99 -4.32 14.06
CA PRO A 55 4.08 -3.71 14.82
C PRO A 55 5.45 -3.94 14.17
N ARG A 56 6.23 -2.87 14.02
CA ARG A 56 7.58 -2.92 13.42
C ARG A 56 8.57 -3.78 14.23
N GLY A 57 8.47 -3.75 15.55
CA GLY A 57 9.47 -4.36 16.43
C GLY A 57 10.87 -3.80 16.19
N ASP A 58 11.83 -4.70 15.93
CA ASP A 58 13.24 -4.37 15.70
C ASP A 58 13.60 -4.20 14.21
N GLU A 59 12.61 -4.23 13.30
CA GLU A 59 12.86 -4.05 11.88
C GLU A 59 13.42 -2.65 11.55
N SER A 60 14.41 -2.60 10.66
CA SER A 60 15.05 -1.35 10.21
C SER A 60 14.09 -0.47 9.40
N ILE A 61 14.20 0.84 9.57
CA ILE A 61 13.52 1.82 8.72
C ILE A 61 14.45 2.23 7.57
N PHE A 62 13.97 2.05 6.36
CA PHE A 62 14.57 2.49 5.11
C PHE A 62 13.73 3.63 4.54
N ASP A 63 14.35 4.78 4.33
CA ASP A 63 13.75 5.95 3.70
C ASP A 63 14.66 6.38 2.53
N GLY A 64 14.33 5.89 1.33
CA GLY A 64 15.14 6.09 0.12
C GLY A 64 16.52 5.41 0.14
N VAL A 65 16.79 4.55 1.13
CA VAL A 65 18.09 3.88 1.28
C VAL A 65 18.22 2.80 0.20
N LEU A 66 19.25 2.92 -0.64
CA LEU A 66 19.46 2.04 -1.80
C LEU A 66 18.25 1.98 -2.75
N GLY A 67 17.43 3.04 -2.79
CA GLY A 67 16.20 3.11 -3.59
C GLY A 67 15.02 2.35 -3.00
N VAL A 68 15.07 1.97 -1.72
CA VAL A 68 13.98 1.29 -1.01
C VAL A 68 13.44 2.20 0.09
N THR A 69 12.12 2.27 0.18
CA THR A 69 11.41 2.84 1.33
C THR A 69 10.50 1.80 1.95
N ASN A 70 10.45 1.71 3.27
CA ASN A 70 9.44 0.94 3.99
C ASN A 70 8.61 1.83 4.92
N ILE A 71 7.35 1.44 5.09
CA ILE A 71 6.36 2.12 5.94
C ILE A 71 5.70 1.04 6.78
N PHE A 72 5.46 1.34 8.05
CA PHE A 72 4.77 0.44 8.97
C PHE A 72 3.42 1.02 9.37
N ILE A 73 2.36 0.26 9.16
CA ILE A 73 1.01 0.54 9.67
C ILE A 73 0.87 -0.23 11.00
N GLU A 74 1.50 0.31 12.04
CA GLU A 74 1.68 -0.40 13.32
C GLU A 74 0.36 -0.72 14.02
N ASP A 75 -0.63 0.17 13.91
CA ASP A 75 -1.94 0.05 14.57
C ASP A 75 -3.00 -0.69 13.74
N PHE A 76 -2.59 -1.45 12.72
CA PHE A 76 -3.55 -2.16 11.86
C PHE A 76 -4.28 -3.29 12.60
N ASN A 77 -5.61 -3.19 12.69
CA ASN A 77 -6.43 -4.17 13.39
C ASN A 77 -6.88 -5.30 12.43
N PHE A 78 -6.05 -6.33 12.29
CA PHE A 78 -6.36 -7.50 11.47
C PHE A 78 -7.67 -8.19 11.89
N ASN A 79 -7.91 -8.33 13.20
CA ASN A 79 -9.15 -8.93 13.73
C ASN A 79 -10.41 -8.22 13.24
N ASN A 80 -10.39 -6.88 13.17
CA ASN A 80 -11.49 -6.09 12.63
C ASN A 80 -11.54 -6.20 11.11
N PHE A 81 -10.41 -6.08 10.43
CA PHE A 81 -10.30 -6.15 8.97
C PHE A 81 -10.91 -7.43 8.40
N TYR A 82 -10.59 -8.61 8.97
CA TYR A 82 -11.13 -9.89 8.51
C TYR A 82 -12.63 -10.09 8.77
N LYS A 83 -13.26 -9.26 9.63
CA LYS A 83 -14.71 -9.27 9.86
C LYS A 83 -15.48 -8.41 8.87
N LEU A 84 -14.79 -7.55 8.12
CA LEU A 84 -15.41 -6.72 7.09
C LEU A 84 -15.84 -7.56 5.89
N ASP A 85 -16.87 -7.10 5.19
CA ASP A 85 -17.17 -7.62 3.86
C ASP A 85 -16.05 -7.26 2.88
N LYS A 86 -15.97 -8.03 1.79
CA LYS A 86 -14.92 -7.89 0.77
C LYS A 86 -14.82 -6.44 0.27
N SER A 87 -15.93 -5.78 -0.06
CA SER A 87 -15.90 -4.41 -0.59
C SER A 87 -15.27 -3.41 0.40
N LYS A 88 -15.54 -3.56 1.71
CA LYS A 88 -14.92 -2.72 2.74
C LYS A 88 -13.43 -3.01 2.89
N GLN A 89 -13.01 -4.28 2.86
CA GLN A 89 -11.60 -4.64 2.89
C GLN A 89 -10.84 -4.00 1.72
N GLU A 90 -11.39 -4.09 0.52
CA GLU A 90 -10.80 -3.54 -0.69
C GLU A 90 -10.61 -2.01 -0.62
N LYS A 91 -11.64 -1.31 -0.14
CA LYS A 91 -11.59 0.15 0.08
C LYS A 91 -10.60 0.55 1.15
N GLU A 92 -10.52 -0.20 2.25
CA GLU A 92 -9.60 0.09 3.35
C GLU A 92 -8.14 -0.09 2.90
N VAL A 93 -7.83 -1.18 2.20
CA VAL A 93 -6.49 -1.42 1.64
C VAL A 93 -6.13 -0.32 0.64
N LEU A 94 -7.02 0.01 -0.30
CA LEU A 94 -6.76 1.06 -1.29
C LEU A 94 -6.50 2.41 -0.61
N LYS A 95 -7.29 2.75 0.41
CA LYS A 95 -7.10 3.98 1.18
C LYS A 95 -5.72 4.01 1.85
N ILE A 96 -5.30 2.91 2.50
CA ILE A 96 -4.00 2.83 3.15
C ILE A 96 -2.86 3.01 2.14
N ILE A 97 -2.95 2.38 0.96
CA ILE A 97 -1.98 2.58 -0.13
C ILE A 97 -1.88 4.06 -0.50
N VAL A 98 -3.02 4.70 -0.77
CA VAL A 98 -3.07 6.10 -1.20
C VAL A 98 -2.52 7.03 -0.14
N ASP A 99 -2.97 6.88 1.10
CA ASP A 99 -2.56 7.74 2.22
C ASP A 99 -1.05 7.60 2.45
N SER A 100 -0.53 6.37 2.45
CA SER A 100 0.89 6.09 2.66
C SER A 100 1.77 6.68 1.55
N LEU A 101 1.39 6.50 0.29
CA LEU A 101 2.15 7.05 -0.84
C LEU A 101 2.08 8.58 -0.90
N CYS A 102 0.91 9.17 -0.63
CA CYS A 102 0.78 10.63 -0.55
C CYS A 102 1.61 11.21 0.59
N GLU A 103 1.65 10.54 1.74
CA GLU A 103 2.46 10.97 2.88
C GLU A 103 3.96 10.96 2.52
N LEU A 104 4.45 9.90 1.87
CA LEU A 104 5.83 9.86 1.37
C LEU A 104 6.15 11.03 0.45
N SER A 105 5.26 11.33 -0.51
CA SER A 105 5.43 12.47 -1.41
C SER A 105 5.48 13.80 -0.66
N LEU A 106 4.62 13.98 0.35
CA LEU A 106 4.59 15.20 1.16
C LEU A 106 5.87 15.39 1.99
N ARG A 107 6.43 14.31 2.57
CA ARG A 107 7.65 14.38 3.40
C ARG A 107 8.86 14.94 2.62
N ARG A 108 8.90 14.77 1.31
CA ARG A 108 9.97 15.27 0.43
C ARG A 108 9.64 16.58 -0.29
N ASN A 109 8.50 17.20 0.02
CA ASN A 109 7.96 18.33 -0.74
C ASN A 109 7.91 18.03 -2.25
N GLU A 110 7.51 16.81 -2.61
CA GLU A 110 7.29 16.44 -4.00
C GLU A 110 6.18 17.28 -4.63
N ASP A 111 6.22 17.39 -5.96
CA ASP A 111 5.23 18.11 -6.73
C ASP A 111 3.82 17.55 -6.45
N THR A 112 2.85 18.46 -6.28
CA THR A 112 1.43 18.13 -6.13
C THR A 112 0.91 17.29 -7.30
N SER A 113 1.57 17.35 -8.46
CA SER A 113 1.28 16.48 -9.62
C SER A 113 1.42 14.98 -9.31
N ILE A 114 2.36 14.57 -8.44
CA ILE A 114 2.55 13.17 -8.04
C ILE A 114 1.38 12.70 -7.17
N ILE A 115 0.99 13.50 -6.18
CA ILE A 115 -0.16 13.23 -5.29
C ILE A 115 -1.45 13.12 -6.11
N ASN A 116 -1.66 14.01 -7.07
CA ASN A 116 -2.83 13.95 -7.95
C ASN A 116 -2.81 12.67 -8.80
N THR A 117 -1.65 12.25 -9.28
CA THR A 117 -1.48 11.02 -10.05
C THR A 117 -1.84 9.77 -9.22
N ILE A 118 -1.38 9.70 -7.97
CA ILE A 118 -1.73 8.63 -7.02
C ILE A 118 -3.25 8.57 -6.82
N LYS A 119 -3.89 9.72 -6.58
CA LYS A 119 -5.35 9.81 -6.38
C LYS A 119 -6.13 9.44 -7.64
N MET A 120 -5.65 9.84 -8.82
CA MET A 120 -6.27 9.44 -10.10
C MET A 120 -6.22 7.94 -10.33
N ALA A 121 -5.10 7.28 -10.01
CA ALA A 121 -5.01 5.83 -10.09
C ALA A 121 -6.00 5.13 -9.14
N ALA A 122 -6.14 5.64 -7.91
CA ALA A 122 -7.11 5.11 -6.95
C ALA A 122 -8.56 5.29 -7.42
N ASN A 123 -8.91 6.44 -8.00
CA ASN A 123 -10.25 6.65 -8.56
C ASN A 123 -10.55 5.64 -9.67
N LYS A 124 -9.59 5.32 -10.53
CA LYS A 124 -9.77 4.28 -11.56
C LYS A 124 -10.01 2.88 -10.97
N VAL A 125 -9.36 2.53 -9.86
CA VAL A 125 -9.64 1.27 -9.14
C VAL A 125 -11.07 1.24 -8.60
N ILE A 126 -11.55 2.36 -8.06
CA ILE A 126 -12.93 2.47 -7.56
C ILE A 126 -13.93 2.40 -8.72
N GLU A 127 -13.66 3.09 -9.82
CA GLU A 127 -14.48 3.09 -11.04
C GLU A 127 -14.53 1.71 -11.71
N SER A 128 -13.46 0.90 -11.60
CA SER A 128 -13.47 -0.49 -12.07
C SER A 128 -14.16 -1.46 -11.12
N GLU A 129 -14.70 -0.96 -9.99
CA GLU A 129 -15.30 -1.75 -8.92
C GLU A 129 -14.38 -2.87 -8.41
N PHE A 130 -13.07 -2.59 -8.38
CA PHE A 130 -12.03 -3.55 -8.00
C PHE A 130 -11.97 -4.81 -8.89
N ASN A 131 -12.40 -4.70 -10.15
CA ASN A 131 -12.24 -5.74 -11.15
C ASN A 131 -11.06 -5.45 -12.09
N LEU A 132 -10.31 -6.50 -12.43
CA LEU A 132 -9.31 -6.45 -13.50
C LEU A 132 -10.06 -6.39 -14.84
N ILE A 133 -9.89 -5.27 -15.55
CA ILE A 133 -10.43 -5.05 -16.90
C ILE A 133 -9.71 -5.96 -17.89
#